data_AF-A0A9E2RRS3-F1
#
_entry.id   AF-A0A9E2RRS3-F1
#
_cell.length_a   1.000
_cell.length_b   1.000
_cell.length_c   1.000
_cell.angle_alpha   90.00
_cell.angle_beta   90.00
_cell.angle_gamma   90.00
#
_symmetry.space_group_name_H-M   'P 1'
#
loop_
_entity.id
_entity.type
_entity.pdbx_description
1 polymer ?
#
loop_
_entity_poly.entity_id
_entity_poly.type
_entity_poly.pdbx_seq_one_letter_code
_entity_poly.pdbx_strand_id
1 'polypeptide(L)'
;MTLKLRQLDQMEDFQAVYNVIMDGQDYAMIVNGEPPAQKDVANFFTDIAPGKTSNDMLKLGIEENGDFIGIVGIAQNFPENHIWHIGLLMLHSSRRNKGIGRYVIQRI
;
A
#
# COMPACT_ATOMS: atom_id res chain seq x y z
N MET A 1 2.19 -12.04 -17.94
CA MET A 1 1.97 -11.49 -16.59
C MET A 1 1.60 -10.04 -16.77
N THR A 2 0.38 -9.65 -16.42
CA THR A 2 -0.08 -8.26 -16.54
C THR A 2 -0.28 -7.70 -15.15
N LEU A 3 0.58 -6.75 -14.79
CA LEU A 3 0.47 -6.00 -13.53
C LEU A 3 -0.13 -4.63 -13.79
N LYS A 4 -1.11 -4.25 -12.97
CA LYS A 4 -1.78 -2.96 -13.03
C LYS A 4 -1.75 -2.29 -11.67
N LEU A 5 -1.67 -0.96 -11.71
CA LEU A 5 -1.88 -0.09 -10.55
C LEU A 5 -3.19 0.64 -10.77
N ARG A 6 -4.02 0.73 -9.73
CA ARG A 6 -5.23 1.55 -9.74
C ARG A 6 -5.39 2.30 -8.43
N GLN A 7 -6.02 3.47 -8.50
CA GLN A 7 -6.41 4.20 -7.30
C GLN A 7 -7.46 3.39 -6.52
N LEU A 8 -7.33 3.44 -5.21
CA LEU A 8 -8.24 2.76 -4.30
C LEU A 8 -9.36 3.70 -3.87
N ASP A 9 -10.56 3.15 -3.74
CA ASP A 9 -11.66 3.73 -2.99
C ASP A 9 -11.78 3.04 -1.64
N GLN A 10 -11.89 3.83 -0.56
CA GLN A 10 -11.91 3.27 0.79
C GLN A 10 -13.12 2.36 1.05
N MET A 11 -14.30 2.69 0.52
CA MET A 11 -15.51 1.90 0.76
C MET A 11 -15.52 0.64 -0.09
N GLU A 12 -15.15 0.74 -1.36
CA GLU A 12 -15.18 -0.38 -2.29
C GLU A 12 -14.02 -1.37 -2.04
N ASP A 13 -12.83 -0.88 -1.68
CA ASP A 13 -11.63 -1.69 -1.59
C ASP A 13 -11.25 -2.14 -0.19
N PHE A 14 -12.04 -1.78 0.84
CA PHE A 14 -11.71 -2.07 2.24
C PHE A 14 -11.34 -3.54 2.45
N GLN A 15 -12.13 -4.46 1.91
CA GLN A 15 -11.90 -5.90 2.11
C GLN A 15 -10.64 -6.40 1.40
N ALA A 16 -10.32 -5.86 0.22
CA ALA A 16 -9.12 -6.25 -0.52
C ALA A 16 -7.85 -5.78 0.23
N VAL A 17 -7.87 -4.54 0.73
CA VAL A 17 -6.79 -3.99 1.57
C VAL A 17 -6.68 -4.74 2.89
N TYR A 18 -7.80 -5.07 3.54
CA TYR A 18 -7.83 -5.88 4.75
C TYR A 18 -7.10 -7.21 4.55
N ASN A 19 -7.38 -7.92 3.45
CA ASN A 19 -6.74 -9.20 3.17
C ASN A 19 -5.21 -9.06 3.02
N VAL A 20 -4.73 -8.02 2.34
CA VAL A 20 -3.28 -7.77 2.20
C VAL A 20 -2.64 -7.45 3.55
N ILE A 21 -3.25 -6.59 4.35
CA ILE A 21 -2.71 -6.18 5.65
C ILE A 21 -2.69 -7.35 6.63
N MET A 22 -3.75 -8.17 6.68
CA MET A 22 -3.79 -9.34 7.56
C MET A 22 -2.77 -10.41 7.16
N ASP A 23 -2.59 -10.64 5.86
CA ASP A 23 -1.56 -11.56 5.35
C ASP A 23 -0.13 -11.01 5.54
N GLY A 24 0.01 -9.70 5.74
CA GLY A 24 1.25 -9.02 6.13
C GLY A 24 1.62 -9.14 7.61
N GLN A 25 1.13 -10.16 8.33
CA GLN A 25 1.42 -10.32 9.76
C GLN A 25 2.91 -10.36 10.07
N ASP A 26 3.71 -10.99 9.22
CA ASP A 26 5.16 -11.06 9.39
C ASP A 26 5.82 -9.67 9.38
N TYR A 27 5.40 -8.79 8.46
CA TYR A 27 5.80 -7.40 8.42
C TYR A 27 5.34 -6.64 9.67
N ALA A 28 4.06 -6.78 10.06
CA ALA A 28 3.51 -6.09 11.21
C ALA A 28 4.25 -6.46 12.52
N MET A 29 4.57 -7.74 12.71
CA MET A 29 5.37 -8.19 13.85
C MET A 29 6.76 -7.55 13.88
N ILE A 30 7.42 -7.38 12.72
CA ILE A 30 8.75 -6.76 12.64
C ILE A 30 8.69 -5.26 12.95
N VAL A 31 7.70 -4.55 12.42
CA VAL A 31 7.62 -3.09 12.51
C VAL A 31 6.98 -2.62 13.81
N ASN A 32 5.91 -3.29 14.24
CA ASN A 32 5.07 -2.86 15.36
C ASN A 32 5.25 -3.73 16.61
N GLY A 33 5.83 -4.94 16.48
CA GLY A 33 5.90 -5.91 17.57
C GLY A 33 4.57 -6.63 17.89
N GLU A 34 3.51 -6.34 17.13
CA GLU A 34 2.18 -6.93 17.29
C GLU A 34 1.56 -7.35 15.94
N PRO A 35 0.65 -8.34 15.91
CA PRO A 35 -0.09 -8.69 14.70
C PRO A 35 -0.95 -7.52 14.20
N PRO A 36 -1.26 -7.49 12.91
CA PRO A 36 -2.10 -6.45 12.34
C PRO A 36 -3.54 -6.61 12.84
N ALA A 37 -4.26 -5.50 12.90
CA ALA A 37 -5.66 -5.44 13.29
C ALA A 37 -6.46 -4.59 12.29
N GLN A 38 -7.79 -4.66 12.39
CA GLN A 38 -8.69 -3.92 11.50
C GLN A 38 -8.41 -2.40 11.51
N LYS A 39 -7.94 -1.84 12.63
CA LYS A 39 -7.51 -0.43 12.75
C LYS A 39 -6.45 -0.06 11.71
N ASP A 40 -5.56 -0.98 11.35
CA ASP A 40 -4.45 -0.72 10.45
C ASP A 40 -4.91 -0.57 9.00
N VAL A 41 -6.06 -1.17 8.65
CA VAL A 41 -6.73 -0.95 7.36
C VAL A 41 -7.26 0.48 7.27
N ALA A 42 -7.93 0.95 8.32
CA ALA A 42 -8.39 2.33 8.38
C ALA A 42 -7.20 3.31 8.32
N ASN A 43 -6.16 3.03 9.11
CA ASN A 43 -4.93 3.82 9.12
C ASN A 43 -4.30 3.89 7.74
N PHE A 44 -4.22 2.80 6.98
CA PHE A 44 -3.68 2.85 5.62
C PHE A 44 -4.39 3.89 4.74
N PHE A 45 -5.71 4.02 4.82
CA PHE A 45 -6.47 5.02 4.06
C PHE A 45 -6.33 6.43 4.62
N THR A 46 -6.33 6.59 5.94
CA THR A 46 -6.40 7.91 6.60
C THR A 46 -5.05 8.48 7.01
N ASP A 47 -3.96 7.71 6.93
CA ASP A 47 -2.63 8.16 7.30
C ASP A 47 -2.11 9.20 6.30
N ILE A 48 -1.70 10.34 6.83
CA ILE A 48 -1.31 11.55 6.11
C ILE A 48 0.05 11.99 6.62
N ALA A 49 0.98 12.24 5.70
CA ALA A 49 2.31 12.72 6.06
C ALA A 49 2.25 14.10 6.76
N PRO A 50 3.20 14.43 7.65
CA PRO A 50 3.22 15.72 8.34
C PRO A 50 3.12 16.92 7.39
N GLY A 51 2.20 17.84 7.69
CA GLY A 51 1.98 19.05 6.88
C GLY A 51 1.29 18.82 5.53
N LYS A 52 0.79 17.61 5.27
CA LYS A 52 0.02 17.25 4.07
C LYS A 52 -1.48 17.15 4.32
N THR A 53 -2.23 17.01 3.24
CA THR A 53 -3.67 16.73 3.24
C THR A 53 -3.95 15.39 2.57
N SER A 54 -5.18 14.88 2.68
CA SER A 54 -5.58 13.64 1.98
C SER A 54 -5.38 13.72 0.46
N ASN A 55 -5.49 14.91 -0.13
CA ASN A 55 -5.30 15.12 -1.58
C ASN A 55 -3.83 14.98 -2.01
N ASP A 56 -2.89 15.09 -1.07
CA ASP A 56 -1.46 14.88 -1.32
C ASP A 56 -1.05 13.41 -1.14
N MET A 57 -2.00 12.55 -0.75
CA MET A 57 -1.77 11.13 -0.52
C MET A 57 -2.33 10.31 -1.68
N LEU A 58 -1.53 9.40 -2.21
CA LEU A 58 -1.94 8.45 -3.23
C LEU A 58 -1.98 7.05 -2.62
N LYS A 59 -3.16 6.42 -2.63
CA LYS A 59 -3.36 5.03 -2.18
C LYS A 59 -3.70 4.19 -3.41
N LEU A 60 -2.83 3.25 -3.77
CA LEU A 60 -3.01 2.40 -4.96
C LEU A 60 -3.08 0.93 -4.59
N GLY A 61 -3.90 0.19 -5.33
CA GLY A 61 -3.94 -1.26 -5.37
C GLY A 61 -3.03 -1.80 -6.46
N ILE A 62 -2.47 -2.99 -6.21
CA ILE A 62 -1.62 -3.72 -7.16
C ILE A 62 -2.39 -4.95 -7.59
N GLU A 63 -2.63 -5.10 -8.88
CA GLU A 63 -3.37 -6.24 -9.44
C GLU A 63 -2.48 -7.07 -10.38
N GLU A 64 -2.57 -8.39 -10.27
CA GLU A 64 -1.93 -9.35 -11.17
C GLU A 64 -3.01 -10.20 -11.86
N ASN A 65 -3.17 -10.01 -13.18
CA ASN A 65 -4.18 -10.71 -13.98
C ASN A 65 -5.62 -10.61 -13.42
N GLY A 66 -5.94 -9.52 -12.71
CA GLY A 66 -7.24 -9.28 -12.07
C GLY A 66 -7.29 -9.64 -10.58
N ASP A 67 -6.28 -10.34 -10.05
CA ASP A 67 -6.19 -10.63 -8.62
C ASP A 67 -5.58 -9.42 -7.88
N PHE A 68 -6.21 -8.98 -6.80
CA PHE A 68 -5.64 -7.97 -5.91
C PHE A 68 -4.51 -8.58 -5.08
N ILE A 69 -3.27 -8.11 -5.28
CA ILE A 69 -2.08 -8.74 -4.70
C ILE A 69 -1.28 -7.85 -3.76
N GLY A 70 -1.64 -6.57 -3.63
CA GLY A 70 -0.91 -5.66 -2.77
C GLY A 70 -1.41 -4.23 -2.81
N ILE A 71 -0.74 -3.39 -2.03
CA ILE A 71 -1.07 -1.98 -1.83
C ILE A 71 0.21 -1.14 -1.84
N VAL A 72 0.09 0.12 -2.25
CA VAL A 72 1.12 1.14 -2.08
C VAL A 72 0.52 2.46 -1.60
N GLY A 73 1.14 3.06 -0.60
CA GLY A 73 0.79 4.37 -0.06
C GLY A 73 1.93 5.37 -0.30
N ILE A 74 1.62 6.50 -0.93
CA ILE A 74 2.60 7.50 -1.35
C ILE A 74 2.16 8.88 -0.85
N ALA A 75 3.10 9.66 -0.33
CA ALA A 75 2.94 11.08 -0.08
C ALA A 75 3.61 11.88 -1.20
N GLN A 76 2.85 12.72 -1.90
CA GLN A 76 3.37 13.57 -2.97
C GLN A 76 4.02 14.83 -2.39
N ASN A 77 5.10 15.28 -3.03
CA ASN A 77 5.85 16.48 -2.64
C ASN A 77 6.29 16.44 -1.16
N PHE A 78 6.75 15.28 -0.68
CA PHE A 78 7.19 15.06 0.70
C PHE A 78 8.53 14.29 0.73
N PRO A 79 9.49 14.64 1.61
CA PRO A 79 9.45 15.78 2.54
C PRO A 79 9.63 17.13 1.86
N GLU A 80 10.08 17.13 0.60
CA GLU A 80 10.30 18.33 -0.21
C GLU A 80 9.45 18.31 -1.48
N ASN A 81 9.23 19.48 -2.07
CA ASN A 81 8.57 19.58 -3.38
C ASN A 81 9.33 18.75 -4.41
N HIS A 82 8.58 18.13 -5.34
CA HIS A 82 9.11 17.24 -6.38
C HIS A 82 9.68 15.89 -5.89
N ILE A 83 9.65 15.60 -4.58
CA ILE A 83 9.95 14.28 -4.03
C ILE A 83 8.63 13.57 -3.70
N TRP A 84 8.49 12.31 -4.12
CA TRP A 84 7.37 11.46 -3.72
C TRP A 84 7.90 10.38 -2.78
N HIS A 85 7.28 10.26 -1.61
CA HIS A 85 7.70 9.35 -0.56
C HIS A 85 6.76 8.15 -0.48
N ILE A 86 7.31 6.94 -0.63
CA ILE A 86 6.56 5.69 -0.45
C ILE A 86 6.57 5.34 1.04
N GLY A 87 5.44 5.54 1.72
CA GLY A 87 5.30 5.19 3.14
C GLY A 87 5.05 3.70 3.36
N LEU A 88 4.39 3.03 2.40
CA LEU A 88 4.16 1.60 2.45
C LEU A 88 4.10 1.01 1.04
N LEU A 89 4.78 -0.11 0.83
CA LEU A 89 4.57 -1.01 -0.30
C LEU A 89 4.50 -2.43 0.24
N MET A 90 3.32 -3.04 0.17
CA MET A 90 3.09 -4.37 0.72
C MET A 90 2.41 -5.25 -0.32
N LEU A 91 2.91 -6.49 -0.42
CA LEU A 91 2.33 -7.54 -1.24
C LEU A 91 1.86 -8.66 -0.32
N HIS A 92 0.86 -9.40 -0.79
CA HIS A 92 0.57 -10.73 -0.26
C HIS A 92 1.87 -11.54 -0.15
N SER A 93 2.06 -12.22 0.97
CA SER A 93 3.22 -13.05 1.32
C SER A 93 3.58 -14.02 0.20
N SER A 94 2.57 -14.68 -0.37
CA SER A 94 2.68 -15.62 -1.50
C SER A 94 3.10 -15.00 -2.85
N ARG A 95 3.09 -13.67 -2.96
CA ARG A 95 3.42 -12.91 -4.18
C ARG A 95 4.79 -12.22 -4.09
N ARG A 96 5.48 -12.31 -2.94
CA ARG A 96 6.82 -11.75 -2.74
C ARG A 96 7.89 -12.55 -3.50
N ASN A 97 9.10 -12.00 -3.60
CA ASN A 97 10.27 -12.59 -4.30
C ASN A 97 10.09 -12.87 -5.81
N LYS A 98 9.08 -12.26 -6.45
CA LYS A 98 8.80 -12.39 -7.89
C LYS A 98 9.17 -11.14 -8.71
N GLY A 99 9.86 -10.17 -8.11
CA GLY A 99 10.21 -8.89 -8.76
C GLY A 99 9.06 -7.89 -8.88
N ILE A 100 7.87 -8.19 -8.34
CA ILE A 100 6.68 -7.32 -8.42
C ILE A 100 6.94 -5.95 -7.79
N GLY A 101 7.56 -5.89 -6.59
CA GLY A 101 7.89 -4.62 -5.95
C GLY A 101 8.78 -3.73 -6.82
N ARG A 102 9.78 -4.32 -7.50
CA ARG A 102 10.63 -3.60 -8.46
C ARG A 102 9.81 -3.08 -9.65
N TYR A 103 8.92 -3.90 -10.19
CA TYR A 103 8.06 -3.51 -11.31
C TYR A 103 7.16 -2.32 -10.95
N VAL A 104 6.59 -2.32 -9.74
CA VAL A 104 5.72 -1.25 -9.23
C VAL A 104 6.50 0.06 -9.10
N ILE A 105 7.68 0.03 -8.47
CA ILE A 105 8.52 1.22 -8.27
C ILE A 105 8.92 1.88 -9.60
N GLN A 106 9.08 1.11 -10.68
CA GLN A 106 9.43 1.66 -12.00
C GLN A 106 8.26 2.32 -12.75
N ARG A 107 7.05 2.34 -12.17
CA ARG A 107 5.81 2.82 -12.80
C ARG A 107 5.07 3.87 -12.00
N ILE A 108 5.65 4.28 -10.87
CA ILE A 108 5.16 5.36 -10.02
C ILE A 108 6.10 6.55 -10.10
#